data_AF-A0A534VVU1-F1
#
_entry.id   AF-A0A534VVU1-F1
#
_cell.length_a   1.000
_cell.length_b   1.000
_cell.length_c   1.000
_cell.angle_alpha   90.00
_cell.angle_beta   90.00
_cell.angle_gamma   90.00
#
_symmetry.space_group_name_H-M   'P 1'
#
loop_
_entity.id
_entity.type
_entity.pdbx_description
1 polymer ?
#
loop_
_entity_poly.entity_id
_entity_poly.type
_entity_poly.pdbx_seq_one_letter_code
_entity_poly.pdbx_strand_id
1 'polypeptide(L)'
;DRTDALCVVPRGAPEGVEQEVQGRTFGLTLGRPVRFRLFASSGYRPEKGGDLVPLDDDLAELPPLQSVVQGEGVAQVRLHSLLTEIGTLELSCVADRGRRESAAPETMVGARWKLEFQLRQTGAAEDRGGSVSALPRAIEPAREAVQLVYGKKPQPVAGREVKDLWRNLEKALGDRAGWTLAVNRDLWGVLWAGAQKRRRSPDHERLFLQLCGFALRPGFGAPLDAWRCEQTFTLFAQGVTHHKEAAVWAAWWILWRRIAAGLGEAEHAAIFGAIEPHLRPTPKGRVANPGKKAPGLAIDEMVRLLGALERLAPSAKLEAGSWLVERLRTGAAPGTAWALGRLGARVPLAGAAHQAVPPEVAAQWLELLLGLDLRINTEAPFAIAQLARLSGDRARDLDEDLRTRAAAALEQARAPAEWARGIREVRELGEKDEQRVFGEALPLGLHLA
;
A
#
# COMPACT_ATOMS: atom_id res chain seq x y z
N ASP A 1 15.69 23.02 12.63
CA ASP A 1 15.74 23.41 11.21
C ASP A 1 17.17 23.40 10.72
N ARG A 2 17.47 22.65 9.66
CA ARG A 2 18.80 22.67 9.02
C ARG A 2 18.76 23.72 7.92
N THR A 3 19.56 24.76 8.06
CA THR A 3 19.58 25.93 7.18
C THR A 3 20.57 25.80 6.03
N ASP A 4 21.41 24.75 6.03
CA ASP A 4 22.56 24.66 5.15
C ASP A 4 22.53 23.37 4.30
N ALA A 5 22.93 23.49 3.03
CA ALA A 5 23.20 22.40 2.10
C ALA A 5 24.71 22.16 1.96
N LEU A 6 25.10 20.93 1.57
CA LEU A 6 26.47 20.56 1.29
C LEU A 6 26.69 20.54 -0.23
N CYS A 7 27.71 21.23 -0.71
CA CYS A 7 28.14 21.12 -2.09
C CYS A 7 28.78 19.74 -2.32
N VAL A 8 28.09 18.85 -3.05
CA VAL A 8 28.61 17.53 -3.43
C VAL A 8 29.21 17.52 -4.83
N VAL A 9 28.83 18.44 -5.72
CA VAL A 9 29.41 18.63 -7.05
C VAL A 9 29.57 20.12 -7.31
N PRO A 10 30.81 20.63 -7.47
CA PRO A 10 31.05 22.04 -7.76
C PRO A 10 30.72 22.38 -9.21
N ARG A 11 30.49 23.67 -9.50
CA ARG A 11 30.30 24.15 -10.87
C ARG A 11 31.59 23.92 -11.68
N GLY A 12 31.45 23.40 -12.91
CA GLY A 12 32.59 23.10 -13.77
C GLY A 12 33.28 21.76 -13.48
N ALA A 13 32.69 20.93 -12.61
CA ALA A 13 33.08 19.54 -12.43
C ALA A 13 33.12 18.79 -13.78
N PRO A 14 34.23 18.09 -14.12
CA PRO A 14 34.31 17.28 -15.33
C PRO A 14 33.32 16.10 -15.29
N GLU A 15 32.59 15.89 -16.38
CA GLU A 15 31.69 14.75 -16.54
C GLU A 15 32.51 13.43 -16.65
N GLY A 16 31.95 12.34 -16.13
CA GLY A 16 32.58 11.02 -16.11
C GLY A 16 33.74 10.87 -15.10
N VAL A 17 34.08 11.92 -14.35
CA VAL A 17 35.17 11.91 -13.37
C VAL A 17 34.60 11.88 -11.95
N GLU A 18 34.95 10.84 -11.20
CA GLU A 18 34.61 10.71 -9.80
C GLU A 18 35.39 11.71 -8.94
N GLN A 19 34.69 12.36 -8.01
CA GLN A 19 35.21 13.37 -7.10
C GLN A 19 34.88 13.00 -5.66
N GLU A 20 35.88 13.07 -4.78
CA GLU A 20 35.67 12.89 -3.33
C GLU A 20 35.30 14.23 -2.68
N VAL A 21 34.25 14.23 -1.86
CA VAL A 21 33.89 15.37 -1.02
C VAL A 21 34.90 15.46 0.12
N GLN A 22 35.88 16.35 -0.01
CA GLN A 22 36.99 16.43 0.93
C GLN A 22 36.61 17.10 2.26
N GLY A 23 37.34 16.74 3.33
CA GLY A 23 37.31 17.43 4.62
C GLY A 23 36.19 17.02 5.58
N ARG A 24 35.34 16.02 5.25
CA ARG A 24 34.23 15.58 6.11
C ARG A 24 33.97 14.06 6.04
N THR A 25 33.49 13.50 7.14
CA THR A 25 32.91 12.16 7.23
C THR A 25 31.45 12.23 7.65
N PHE A 26 30.64 11.27 7.22
CA PHE A 26 29.19 11.25 7.42
C PHE A 26 28.75 9.93 8.05
N GLY A 27 27.72 9.98 8.91
CA GLY A 27 27.04 8.77 9.40
C GLY A 27 25.93 8.34 8.45
N LEU A 28 26.06 7.17 7.82
CA LEU A 28 25.05 6.55 6.96
C LEU A 28 24.23 5.53 7.76
N THR A 29 22.94 5.76 7.90
CA THR A 29 22.05 4.78 8.54
C THR A 29 21.76 3.64 7.56
N LEU A 30 22.03 2.41 7.97
CA LEU A 30 21.81 1.19 7.18
C LEU A 30 20.54 0.47 7.65
N GLY A 31 19.90 -0.26 6.74
CA GLY A 31 18.72 -1.08 7.01
C GLY A 31 17.46 -0.27 7.32
N ARG A 32 17.51 1.05 7.12
CA ARG A 32 16.38 1.96 7.29
C ARG A 32 16.21 2.85 6.08
N PRO A 33 14.98 3.23 5.72
CA PRO A 33 14.71 4.28 4.76
C PRO A 33 15.43 5.57 5.12
N VAL A 34 16.26 6.07 4.22
CA VAL A 34 16.90 7.40 4.33
C VAL A 34 16.42 8.28 3.19
N ARG A 35 16.16 9.56 3.51
CA ARG A 35 15.73 10.58 2.54
C ARG A 35 16.87 11.57 2.32
N PHE A 36 17.27 11.74 1.06
CA PHE A 36 18.23 12.74 0.63
C PHE A 36 17.47 13.88 -0.06
N ARG A 37 17.61 15.10 0.46
CA ARG A 37 17.14 16.31 -0.21
C ARG A 37 18.28 16.82 -1.10
N LEU A 38 17.98 17.03 -2.36
CA LEU A 38 18.95 17.50 -3.35
C LEU A 38 18.52 18.87 -3.81
N PHE A 39 19.51 19.71 -4.08
CA PHE A 39 19.30 21.06 -4.57
C PHE A 39 20.24 21.28 -5.74
N ALA A 40 19.77 22.01 -6.74
CA ALA A 40 20.58 22.41 -7.89
C ALA A 40 20.45 23.92 -8.08
N SER A 41 21.55 24.55 -8.45
CA SER A 41 21.56 25.95 -8.89
C SER A 41 21.90 26.03 -10.38
N SER A 42 21.17 26.86 -11.11
CA SER A 42 21.44 27.19 -12.51
C SER A 42 22.35 28.44 -12.64
N GLY A 43 22.55 29.18 -11.55
CA GLY A 43 23.40 30.38 -11.49
C GLY A 43 24.88 30.09 -11.27
N TYR A 44 25.70 31.13 -11.34
CA TYR A 44 27.12 31.04 -10.98
C TYR A 44 27.25 30.93 -9.45
N ARG A 45 27.96 29.89 -8.99
CA ARG A 45 28.20 29.58 -7.58
C ARG A 45 29.69 29.25 -7.40
N PRO A 46 30.43 29.95 -6.53
CA PRO A 46 31.88 29.77 -6.37
C PRO A 46 32.28 28.58 -5.48
N GLU A 47 31.31 27.84 -4.93
CA GLU A 47 31.56 26.84 -3.89
C GLU A 47 32.24 25.58 -4.41
N LYS A 48 33.11 25.01 -3.57
CA LYS A 48 33.87 23.80 -3.84
C LYS A 48 33.18 22.59 -3.19
N GLY A 49 33.48 21.39 -3.69
CA GLY A 49 33.01 20.16 -3.07
C GLY A 49 33.42 20.09 -1.59
N GLY A 50 32.44 19.95 -0.69
CA GLY A 50 32.63 19.91 0.77
C GLY A 50 32.19 21.18 1.51
N ASP A 51 31.94 22.27 0.78
CA ASP A 51 31.48 23.53 1.36
C ASP A 51 30.02 23.45 1.82
N LEU A 52 29.71 24.08 2.95
CA LEU A 52 28.34 24.26 3.41
C LEU A 52 27.85 25.64 2.98
N VAL A 53 26.66 25.67 2.38
CA VAL A 53 26.02 26.86 1.85
C VAL A 53 24.65 27.02 2.47
N PRO A 54 24.22 28.26 2.78
CA PRO A 54 22.84 28.48 3.20
C PRO A 54 21.87 28.05 2.09
N LEU A 55 20.73 27.50 2.48
CA LEU A 55 19.60 27.28 1.58
C LEU A 55 18.97 28.64 1.27
N ASP A 56 19.21 29.13 0.05
CA ASP A 56 18.68 30.36 -0.51
C ASP A 56 17.71 30.07 -1.66
N ASP A 57 17.04 31.12 -2.15
CA ASP A 57 16.06 31.01 -3.25
C ASP A 57 16.70 30.61 -4.59
N ASP A 58 18.03 30.69 -4.69
CA ASP A 58 18.81 30.31 -5.88
C ASP A 58 19.09 28.79 -5.97
N LEU A 59 18.67 28.03 -4.95
CA LEU A 59 18.76 26.58 -4.87
C LEU A 59 17.39 25.93 -5.10
N ALA A 60 17.15 25.46 -6.32
CA ALA A 60 15.96 24.69 -6.65
C ALA A 60 16.02 23.29 -6.03
N GLU A 61 15.04 22.93 -5.21
CA GLU A 61 14.93 21.57 -4.65
C GLU A 61 14.54 20.59 -5.76
N LEU A 62 15.37 19.56 -5.93
CA LEU A 62 15.10 18.43 -6.83
C LEU A 62 14.24 17.38 -6.11
N PRO A 63 13.53 16.51 -6.84
CA PRO A 63 12.77 15.41 -6.25
C PRO A 63 13.63 14.64 -5.23
N PRO A 64 13.16 14.50 -3.98
CA PRO A 64 13.97 13.90 -2.92
C PRO A 64 14.17 12.41 -3.19
N LEU A 65 15.41 11.94 -3.10
CA LEU A 65 15.68 10.51 -3.23
C LEU A 65 15.38 9.81 -1.90
N GLN A 66 14.64 8.71 -1.97
CA GLN A 66 14.44 7.80 -0.84
C GLN A 66 15.04 6.44 -1.20
N SER A 67 16.03 6.00 -0.44
CA SER A 67 16.69 4.70 -0.66
C SER A 67 16.86 3.96 0.67
N VAL A 68 16.92 2.63 0.59
CA VAL A 68 17.30 1.77 1.72
C VAL A 68 18.70 1.28 1.45
N VAL A 69 19.65 1.71 2.26
CA VAL A 69 21.03 1.23 2.16
C VAL A 69 21.14 -0.09 2.90
N GLN A 70 21.57 -1.15 2.21
CA GLN A 70 21.70 -2.48 2.80
C GLN A 70 22.75 -2.51 3.92
N GLY A 71 22.41 -3.22 5.01
CA GLY A 71 23.24 -3.38 6.22
C GLY A 71 22.43 -3.08 7.49
N GLU A 72 23.11 -3.04 8.64
CA GLU A 72 22.50 -2.67 9.93
C GLU A 72 23.38 -1.65 10.67
N GLY A 73 22.77 -0.72 11.40
CA GLY A 73 23.48 0.27 12.21
C GLY A 73 23.79 1.58 11.48
N VAL A 74 24.86 2.26 11.90
CA VAL A 74 25.33 3.52 11.30
C VAL A 74 26.79 3.36 10.88
N ALA A 75 27.08 3.54 9.59
CA ALA A 75 28.43 3.46 9.04
C ALA A 75 29.05 4.86 8.84
N GLN A 76 30.32 5.04 9.21
CA GLN A 76 31.06 6.25 8.84
C GLN A 76 31.54 6.15 7.39
N VAL A 77 31.11 7.10 6.57
CA VAL A 77 31.36 7.10 5.12
C VAL A 77 31.92 8.43 4.65
N ARG A 78 32.68 8.38 3.57
CA ARG A 78 32.99 9.54 2.73
C ARG A 78 32.09 9.52 1.51
N LEU A 79 31.74 10.71 1.04
CA LEU A 79 30.91 10.86 -0.13
C LEU A 79 31.79 11.05 -1.36
N HIS A 80 31.53 10.25 -2.38
CA HIS A 80 32.06 10.45 -3.72
C HIS A 80 30.91 10.82 -4.63
N SER A 81 31.12 11.76 -5.54
CA SER A 81 30.15 12.19 -6.52
C SER A 81 30.72 12.03 -7.92
N LEU A 82 29.87 11.66 -8.87
CA LEU A 82 30.19 11.57 -10.29
C LEU A 82 29.02 12.15 -11.07
N LEU A 83 29.30 13.08 -11.97
CA LEU A 83 28.31 13.58 -12.92
C LEU A 83 28.50 12.80 -14.23
N THR A 84 27.51 12.01 -14.64
CA THR A 84 27.56 11.27 -15.91
C THR A 84 27.29 12.19 -17.10
N GLU A 85 27.76 11.78 -18.28
CA GLU A 85 27.54 12.50 -19.56
C GLU A 85 26.05 12.64 -19.94
N ILE A 86 25.21 11.74 -19.42
CA ILE A 86 23.76 11.76 -19.61
C ILE A 86 23.03 12.67 -18.59
N GLY A 87 23.76 13.36 -17.70
CA GLY A 87 23.19 14.26 -16.72
C GLY A 87 22.56 13.56 -15.52
N THR A 88 23.12 12.43 -15.10
CA THR A 88 22.80 11.74 -13.85
C THR A 88 23.93 11.98 -12.86
N LEU A 89 23.60 12.46 -11.65
CA LEU A 89 24.50 12.44 -10.51
C LEU A 89 24.56 11.02 -9.97
N GLU A 90 25.75 10.54 -9.63
CA GLU A 90 25.95 9.34 -8.85
C GLU A 90 26.67 9.73 -7.57
N LEU A 91 26.13 9.36 -6.41
CA LEU A 91 26.74 9.58 -5.10
C LEU A 91 27.06 8.22 -4.52
N SER A 92 28.32 7.97 -4.21
CA SER A 92 28.76 6.77 -3.55
C SER A 92 29.19 7.07 -2.13
N CYS A 93 28.58 6.39 -1.17
CA CYS A 93 29.04 6.36 0.20
C CYS A 93 30.12 5.29 0.31
N VAL A 94 31.36 5.67 0.63
CA VAL A 94 32.49 4.75 0.78
C VAL A 94 32.88 4.69 2.25
N ALA A 95 32.90 3.49 2.83
CA ALA A 95 33.28 3.29 4.22
C ALA A 95 34.70 3.82 4.50
N ASP A 96 34.84 4.67 5.51
CA ASP A 96 36.14 5.24 5.88
C ASP A 96 37.03 4.19 6.54
N ARG A 97 38.22 3.96 5.98
CA ARG A 97 39.23 3.01 6.51
C ARG A 97 39.94 3.54 7.76
N GLY A 98 39.76 4.82 8.11
CA GLY A 98 40.68 5.55 9.00
C GLY A 98 40.41 5.57 10.50
N ARG A 99 39.24 5.14 11.02
CA ARG A 99 39.01 5.19 12.47
C ARG A 99 38.16 4.02 12.97
N ARG A 100 38.84 3.05 13.57
CA ARG A 100 38.27 1.88 14.24
C ARG A 100 37.66 2.34 15.58
N GLU A 101 36.46 2.92 15.54
CA GLU A 101 35.64 3.01 16.75
C GLU A 101 34.76 1.77 16.86
N SER A 102 34.84 1.18 18.04
CA SER A 102 34.33 -0.12 18.47
C SER A 102 32.83 -0.28 18.25
N ALA A 103 32.43 -0.90 17.13
CA ALA A 103 31.20 -1.70 16.96
C ALA A 103 30.95 -2.18 15.50
N ALA A 104 31.77 -1.81 14.50
CA ALA A 104 31.55 -2.26 13.12
C ALA A 104 32.07 -3.70 12.90
N PRO A 105 31.25 -4.65 12.38
CA PRO A 105 31.71 -5.98 12.04
C PRO A 105 32.77 -5.95 10.91
N GLU A 106 33.72 -6.89 10.92
CA GLU A 106 34.87 -6.96 10.01
C GLU A 106 34.48 -7.02 8.51
N THR A 107 33.21 -7.33 8.21
CA THR A 107 32.63 -7.40 6.87
C THR A 107 32.42 -6.05 6.17
N MET A 108 32.70 -4.91 6.83
CA MET A 108 32.39 -3.57 6.30
C MET A 108 33.60 -2.75 5.83
N VAL A 109 34.81 -3.30 5.88
CA VAL A 109 36.04 -2.59 5.44
C VAL A 109 36.04 -2.44 3.92
N GLY A 110 35.87 -1.21 3.43
CA GLY A 110 35.84 -0.91 1.99
C GLY A 110 34.48 -1.08 1.32
N ALA A 111 33.40 -1.18 2.09
CA ALA A 111 32.05 -1.19 1.54
C ALA A 111 31.73 0.12 0.81
N ARG A 112 31.11 0.01 -0.37
CA ARG A 112 30.69 1.11 -1.23
C ARG A 112 29.22 0.97 -1.54
N TRP A 113 28.43 1.99 -1.21
CA TRP A 113 26.99 2.04 -1.48
C TRP A 113 26.72 3.12 -2.52
N LYS A 114 26.24 2.73 -3.70
CA LYS A 114 25.92 3.64 -4.81
C LYS A 114 24.48 4.15 -4.70
N LEU A 115 24.31 5.45 -4.89
CA LEU A 115 23.03 6.16 -4.99
C LEU A 115 23.03 6.89 -6.34
N GLU A 116 22.04 6.66 -7.18
CA GLU A 116 21.94 7.28 -8.52
C GLU A 116 20.81 8.31 -8.54
N PHE A 117 21.03 9.47 -9.16
CA PHE A 117 20.08 10.59 -9.23
C PHE A 117 20.04 11.17 -10.65
N GLN A 118 18.90 11.14 -11.32
CA GLN A 118 18.74 11.76 -12.63
C GLN A 118 18.56 13.28 -12.47
N LEU A 119 19.42 14.09 -13.08
CA LEU A 119 19.38 15.56 -12.97
C LEU A 119 18.66 16.24 -14.15
N ARG A 120 18.48 15.53 -15.27
CA ARG A 120 17.77 16.05 -16.44
C ARG A 120 16.33 15.53 -16.43
N GLN A 121 15.36 16.46 -16.37
CA GLN A 121 13.98 16.15 -16.73
C GLN A 121 13.97 15.84 -18.23
N THR A 122 13.90 14.57 -18.59
CA THR A 122 13.35 14.19 -19.89
C THR A 122 11.86 14.46 -19.83
N GLY A 123 11.42 15.51 -20.54
CA GLY A 123 10.00 15.78 -20.77
C GLY A 123 9.30 14.51 -21.25
N ALA A 124 8.20 14.18 -20.56
CA ALA A 124 7.35 12.97 -20.62
C ALA A 124 7.17 12.27 -19.25
N ALA A 125 7.59 12.90 -18.15
CA ALA A 125 7.15 12.54 -16.80
C ALA A 125 6.71 13.79 -16.02
N GLU A 126 5.92 14.66 -16.65
CA GLU A 126 5.09 15.59 -15.89
C GLU A 126 3.88 14.81 -15.34
N ASP A 127 3.72 14.87 -14.02
CA ASP A 127 2.50 14.51 -13.25
C ASP A 127 2.19 13.07 -12.81
N ARG A 128 3.19 12.18 -12.62
CA ARG A 128 2.91 10.85 -12.01
C ARG A 128 3.81 10.43 -10.84
N GLY A 129 4.63 11.34 -10.30
CA GLY A 129 5.27 11.16 -9.01
C GLY A 129 4.46 11.89 -7.94
N GLY A 130 3.62 11.17 -7.19
CA GLY A 130 2.80 11.75 -6.12
C GLY A 130 3.62 12.71 -5.27
N SER A 131 3.29 14.01 -5.32
CA SER A 131 3.96 15.02 -4.50
C SER A 131 3.84 14.56 -3.06
N VAL A 132 4.96 14.18 -2.44
CA VAL A 132 4.96 13.90 -1.00
C VAL A 132 4.75 15.25 -0.34
N SER A 133 3.49 15.58 -0.07
CA SER A 133 3.08 16.72 0.75
C SER A 133 4.00 16.79 1.95
N ALA A 134 4.54 17.97 2.25
CA ALA A 134 5.27 18.18 3.48
C ALA A 134 4.43 17.69 4.67
N LEU A 135 5.10 17.10 5.67
CA LEU A 135 4.40 16.66 6.88
C LEU A 135 3.84 17.89 7.60
N PRO A 136 2.59 17.83 8.11
CA PRO A 136 2.01 18.94 8.85
C PRO A 136 2.81 19.17 10.13
N ARG A 137 2.87 20.41 10.62
CA ARG A 137 3.51 20.73 11.92
C ARG A 137 2.91 19.94 13.08
N ALA A 138 1.63 19.55 12.96
CA ALA A 138 0.92 18.72 13.93
C ALA A 138 1.27 17.22 13.87
N ILE A 139 2.25 16.80 13.07
CA ILE A 139 2.67 15.39 13.00
C ILE A 139 3.28 14.91 14.32
N GLU A 140 4.04 15.75 15.04
CA GLU A 140 4.72 15.32 16.27
C GLU A 140 3.75 14.87 17.37
N PRO A 141 2.68 15.63 17.71
CA PRO A 141 1.65 15.13 18.64
C PRO A 141 1.01 13.81 18.23
N ALA A 142 0.84 13.56 16.92
CA ALA A 142 0.30 12.30 16.42
C ALA A 142 1.30 11.14 16.61
N ARG A 143 2.60 11.38 16.38
CA ARG A 143 3.65 10.39 16.67
C ARG A 143 3.72 10.07 18.14
N GLU A 144 3.65 11.08 19.01
CA GLU A 144 3.62 10.91 20.46
C GLU A 144 2.43 10.06 20.91
N ALA A 145 1.23 10.28 20.34
CA ALA A 145 0.05 9.46 20.64
C ALA A 145 0.26 7.98 20.27
N VAL A 146 0.89 7.68 19.12
CA VAL A 146 1.22 6.30 18.73
C VAL A 146 2.30 5.71 19.65
N GLN A 147 3.34 6.50 19.97
CA GLN A 147 4.44 6.06 20.85
C GLN A 147 3.99 5.84 22.29
N LEU A 148 2.98 6.56 22.78
CA LEU A 148 2.39 6.31 24.09
C LEU A 148 1.85 4.88 24.17
N VAL A 149 1.14 4.43 23.12
CA VAL A 149 0.51 3.10 23.09
C VAL A 149 1.51 1.99 22.71
N TYR A 150 2.35 2.21 21.70
CA TYR A 150 3.22 1.18 21.09
C TYR A 150 4.73 1.39 21.30
N GLY A 151 5.13 2.40 22.08
CA GLY A 151 6.53 2.76 22.28
C GLY A 151 7.34 1.77 23.12
N LYS A 152 8.65 2.04 23.15
CA LYS A 152 9.65 1.18 23.83
C LYS A 152 9.54 1.21 25.35
N LYS A 153 9.25 2.37 25.94
CA LYS A 153 9.12 2.50 27.40
C LYS A 153 7.78 1.89 27.82
N PRO A 154 7.77 0.87 28.69
CA PRO A 154 6.54 0.36 29.27
C PRO A 154 6.00 1.44 30.22
N GLN A 155 5.17 2.33 29.70
CA GLN A 155 4.26 3.08 30.56
C GLN A 155 3.07 2.18 30.85
N PRO A 156 2.51 2.20 32.08
CA PRO A 156 1.21 1.61 32.34
C PRO A 156 0.17 2.40 31.56
N VAL A 157 0.00 2.05 30.29
CA VAL A 157 -1.01 2.64 29.41
C VAL A 157 -2.36 2.17 29.92
N ALA A 158 -3.18 3.09 30.41
CA ALA A 158 -4.53 2.75 30.83
C ALA A 158 -5.31 2.21 29.62
N GLY A 159 -6.18 1.22 29.81
CA GLY A 159 -6.99 0.66 28.71
C GLY A 159 -7.81 1.71 27.93
N ARG A 160 -8.05 2.88 28.54
CA ARG A 160 -8.66 4.06 27.92
C ARG A 160 -7.79 4.70 26.84
N GLU A 161 -6.48 4.85 27.07
CA GLU A 161 -5.56 5.53 26.15
C GLU A 161 -5.39 4.76 24.84
N VAL A 162 -5.44 3.43 24.91
CA VAL A 162 -5.47 2.55 23.74
C VAL A 162 -6.74 2.83 22.92
N LYS A 163 -7.91 2.78 23.56
CA LYS A 163 -9.22 3.00 22.91
C LYS A 163 -9.38 4.41 22.33
N ASP A 164 -8.74 5.39 22.94
CA ASP A 164 -8.79 6.79 22.54
C ASP A 164 -7.78 7.15 21.44
N LEU A 165 -6.94 6.21 20.97
CA LEU A 165 -5.88 6.46 19.99
C LEU A 165 -6.41 7.13 18.71
N TRP A 166 -7.49 6.60 18.10
CA TRP A 166 -8.08 7.21 16.91
C TRP A 166 -8.53 8.65 17.16
N ARG A 167 -9.21 8.90 18.28
CA ARG A 167 -9.68 10.24 18.66
C ARG A 167 -8.51 11.20 18.89
N ASN A 168 -7.42 10.72 19.48
CA ASN A 168 -6.23 11.53 19.73
C ASN A 168 -5.50 11.87 18.41
N LEU A 169 -5.46 10.93 17.46
CA LEU A 169 -4.92 11.18 16.12
C LEU A 169 -5.77 12.19 15.35
N GLU A 170 -7.10 12.07 15.37
CA GLU A 170 -8.01 13.03 14.74
C GLU A 170 -7.93 14.42 15.40
N LYS A 171 -7.76 14.47 16.72
CA LYS A 171 -7.53 15.74 17.43
C LYS A 171 -6.24 16.43 16.98
N ALA A 172 -5.20 15.67 16.66
CA ALA A 172 -3.91 16.21 16.21
C ALA A 172 -3.91 16.57 14.71
N LEU A 173 -4.45 15.71 13.87
CA LEU A 173 -4.30 15.77 12.41
C LEU A 173 -5.56 16.24 11.66
N GLY A 174 -6.67 16.42 12.37
CA GLY A 174 -7.97 16.67 11.77
C GLY A 174 -8.61 15.40 11.22
N ASP A 175 -9.63 15.58 10.38
CA ASP A 175 -10.43 14.48 9.83
C ASP A 175 -9.58 13.47 9.05
N ARG A 176 -9.89 12.19 9.23
CA ARG A 176 -9.15 11.07 8.65
C ARG A 176 -9.17 11.05 7.13
N ALA A 177 -10.22 11.56 6.48
CA ALA A 177 -10.26 11.67 5.02
C ALA A 177 -9.26 12.71 4.51
N GLY A 178 -8.86 13.67 5.36
CA GLY A 178 -7.86 14.69 5.05
C GLY A 178 -6.40 14.22 5.19
N TRP A 179 -6.13 13.00 5.67
CA TRP A 179 -4.76 12.55 5.90
C TRP A 179 -4.08 12.20 4.58
N THR A 180 -2.99 12.91 4.27
CA THR A 180 -2.21 12.72 3.03
C THR A 180 -1.42 11.40 3.05
N LEU A 181 -0.92 10.96 1.88
CA LEU A 181 0.01 9.83 1.78
C LEU A 181 1.20 9.99 2.74
N ALA A 182 1.80 11.19 2.81
CA ALA A 182 2.95 11.46 3.66
C ALA A 182 2.65 11.21 5.15
N VAL A 183 1.51 11.72 5.63
CA VAL A 183 1.05 11.50 7.02
C VAL A 183 0.82 10.02 7.29
N ASN A 184 0.10 9.34 6.40
CA ASN A 184 -0.18 7.91 6.57
C ASN A 184 1.11 7.08 6.63
N ARG A 185 2.06 7.30 5.72
CA ARG A 185 3.33 6.54 5.70
C ARG A 185 4.24 6.87 6.88
N ASP A 186 4.20 8.09 7.40
CA ASP A 186 4.89 8.47 8.62
C ASP A 186 4.33 7.74 9.85
N LEU A 187 3.00 7.77 10.02
CA LEU A 187 2.31 7.06 11.09
C LEU A 187 2.54 5.54 11.03
N TRP A 188 2.57 4.95 9.82
CA TRP A 188 2.95 3.55 9.64
C TRP A 188 4.34 3.28 10.21
N GLY A 189 5.33 4.14 9.93
CA GLY A 189 6.70 3.98 10.42
C GLY A 189 6.79 4.01 11.94
N VAL A 190 6.09 4.95 12.58
CA VAL A 190 6.05 5.05 14.05
C VAL A 190 5.33 3.87 14.69
N LEU A 191 4.20 3.44 14.09
CA LEU A 191 3.43 2.28 14.55
C LEU A 191 4.25 0.98 14.41
N TRP A 192 4.91 0.80 13.27
CA TRP A 192 5.66 -0.41 12.93
C TRP A 192 6.86 -0.63 13.86
N ALA A 193 7.54 0.45 14.28
CA ALA A 193 8.61 0.38 15.28
C ALA A 193 8.17 -0.28 16.60
N GLY A 194 6.87 -0.25 16.90
CA GLY A 194 6.23 -0.87 18.05
C GLY A 194 5.46 -2.17 17.77
N ALA A 195 5.62 -2.81 16.60
CA ALA A 195 4.75 -3.90 16.14
C ALA A 195 4.61 -5.09 17.11
N GLN A 196 5.65 -5.40 17.88
CA GLN A 196 5.60 -6.47 18.88
C GLN A 196 4.68 -6.14 20.08
N LYS A 197 4.40 -4.86 20.34
CA LYS A 197 3.53 -4.40 21.43
C LYS A 197 2.05 -4.61 21.15
N ARG A 198 1.67 -4.91 19.90
CA ARG A 198 0.26 -5.23 19.54
C ARG A 198 -0.30 -6.41 20.34
N ARG A 199 0.55 -7.33 20.79
CA ARG A 199 0.14 -8.56 21.49
C ARG A 199 -0.24 -8.35 22.96
N ARG A 200 -0.23 -7.11 23.48
CA ARG A 200 -0.47 -6.80 24.91
C ARG A 200 -1.91 -7.03 25.36
N SER A 201 -2.89 -6.68 24.53
CA SER A 201 -4.32 -6.89 24.82
C SER A 201 -5.13 -6.94 23.52
N PRO A 202 -6.40 -7.40 23.55
CA PRO A 202 -7.27 -7.37 22.38
C PRO A 202 -7.40 -5.99 21.72
N ASP A 203 -7.48 -4.94 22.53
CA ASP A 203 -7.58 -3.56 22.03
C ASP A 203 -6.29 -3.11 21.34
N HIS A 204 -5.12 -3.48 21.87
CA HIS A 204 -3.85 -3.19 21.21
C HIS A 204 -3.77 -3.90 19.86
N GLU A 205 -4.14 -5.17 19.79
CA GLU A 205 -4.04 -5.93 18.54
C GLU A 205 -5.02 -5.40 17.49
N ARG A 206 -6.29 -5.21 17.88
CA ARG A 206 -7.34 -4.66 17.02
C ARG A 206 -6.95 -3.30 16.44
N LEU A 207 -6.54 -2.36 17.29
CA LEU A 207 -6.23 -1.00 16.86
C LEU A 207 -4.93 -0.93 16.06
N PHE A 208 -3.94 -1.75 16.40
CA PHE A 208 -2.72 -1.87 15.60
C PHE A 208 -3.06 -2.32 14.17
N LEU A 209 -3.84 -3.39 14.01
CA LEU A 209 -4.22 -3.92 12.71
C LEU A 209 -5.03 -2.89 11.89
N GLN A 210 -5.99 -2.23 12.53
CA GLN A 210 -6.79 -1.18 11.91
C GLN A 210 -5.94 0.00 11.42
N LEU A 211 -5.07 0.55 12.29
CA LEU A 211 -4.24 1.70 11.96
C LEU A 211 -3.16 1.34 10.95
N CYS A 212 -2.56 0.15 11.05
CA CYS A 212 -1.56 -0.33 10.09
C CYS A 212 -2.15 -0.42 8.69
N GLY A 213 -3.33 -1.04 8.54
CA GLY A 213 -4.00 -1.18 7.25
C GLY A 213 -4.46 0.17 6.70
N PHE A 214 -5.00 1.04 7.56
CA PHE A 214 -5.38 2.39 7.17
C PHE A 214 -4.16 3.18 6.68
N ALA A 215 -3.08 3.20 7.46
CA ALA A 215 -1.86 3.95 7.16
C ALA A 215 -1.09 3.42 5.95
N LEU A 216 -1.32 2.16 5.54
CA LEU A 216 -0.65 1.54 4.39
C LEU A 216 -1.53 1.42 3.13
N ARG A 217 -2.85 1.65 3.20
CA ARG A 217 -3.74 1.56 2.04
C ARG A 217 -3.27 2.42 0.85
N PRO A 218 -3.48 1.99 -0.41
CA PRO A 218 -3.89 0.66 -0.86
C PRO A 218 -2.74 -0.37 -0.91
N GLY A 219 -1.58 -0.04 -0.32
CA GLY A 219 -0.36 -0.84 -0.37
C GLY A 219 0.65 -0.38 -1.43
N PHE A 220 0.36 0.70 -2.16
CA PHE A 220 1.24 1.30 -3.16
C PHE A 220 0.96 2.80 -3.31
N GLY A 221 1.77 3.47 -4.15
CA GLY A 221 1.57 4.87 -4.52
C GLY A 221 2.48 5.86 -3.81
N ALA A 222 3.14 5.45 -2.72
CA ALA A 222 4.22 6.21 -2.11
C ALA A 222 5.57 5.46 -2.23
N PRO A 223 6.71 6.18 -2.22
CA PRO A 223 8.02 5.55 -2.20
C PRO A 223 8.14 4.54 -1.05
N LEU A 224 8.73 3.38 -1.34
CA LEU A 224 8.95 2.26 -0.40
C LEU A 224 7.69 1.51 0.06
N ASP A 225 6.55 1.70 -0.59
CA ASP A 225 5.35 0.96 -0.22
C ASP A 225 5.45 -0.55 -0.43
N ALA A 226 6.16 -1.00 -1.48
CA ALA A 226 6.47 -2.43 -1.68
C ALA A 226 7.19 -3.01 -0.44
N TRP A 227 8.20 -2.30 0.07
CA TRP A 227 8.91 -2.69 1.28
C TRP A 227 8.01 -2.64 2.52
N ARG A 228 7.17 -1.60 2.70
CA ARG A 228 6.22 -1.55 3.82
C ARG A 228 5.22 -2.69 3.79
N CYS A 229 4.76 -3.08 2.60
CA CYS A 229 3.89 -4.23 2.39
C CYS A 229 4.59 -5.53 2.75
N GLU A 230 5.82 -5.75 2.27
CA GLU A 230 6.65 -6.90 2.64
C GLU A 230 6.83 -7.00 4.17
N GLN A 231 7.24 -5.89 4.81
CA GLN A 231 7.38 -5.84 6.27
C GLN A 231 6.06 -6.16 6.97
N THR A 232 4.96 -5.53 6.54
CA THR A 232 3.64 -5.79 7.12
C THR A 232 3.22 -7.24 6.95
N PHE A 233 3.53 -7.87 5.81
CA PHE A 233 3.19 -9.26 5.52
C PHE A 233 3.94 -10.27 6.40
N THR A 234 5.07 -9.89 7.01
CA THR A 234 5.72 -10.73 8.04
C THR A 234 4.81 -11.06 9.23
N LEU A 235 3.74 -10.27 9.45
CA LEU A 235 2.72 -10.58 10.46
C LEU A 235 1.87 -11.78 10.08
N PHE A 236 1.66 -12.04 8.78
CA PHE A 236 0.71 -13.04 8.30
C PHE A 236 1.00 -14.43 8.88
N ALA A 237 2.27 -14.86 8.83
CA ALA A 237 2.72 -16.13 9.42
C ALA A 237 2.60 -16.18 10.96
N GLN A 238 2.52 -15.03 11.63
CA GLN A 238 2.37 -14.96 13.09
C GLN A 238 0.91 -15.09 13.53
N GLY A 239 -0.04 -14.82 12.64
CA GLY A 239 -1.47 -14.80 12.94
C GLY A 239 -1.88 -13.76 13.99
N VAL A 240 -3.12 -13.92 14.48
CA VAL A 240 -3.66 -13.12 15.59
C VAL A 240 -3.40 -13.80 16.93
N THR A 241 -3.05 -13.01 17.94
CA THR A 241 -2.79 -13.49 19.31
C THR A 241 -4.11 -13.72 20.05
N HIS A 242 -5.01 -12.73 20.00
CA HIS A 242 -6.30 -12.73 20.69
C HIS A 242 -7.41 -13.36 19.83
N HIS A 243 -7.19 -14.59 19.37
CA HIS A 243 -8.07 -15.34 18.46
C HIS A 243 -9.51 -15.58 18.95
N LYS A 244 -9.80 -15.36 20.24
CA LYS A 244 -11.17 -15.44 20.78
C LYS A 244 -12.02 -14.22 20.48
N GLU A 245 -11.39 -13.12 20.06
CA GLU A 245 -12.02 -11.81 19.92
C GLU A 245 -12.43 -11.57 18.46
N ALA A 246 -13.74 -11.55 18.20
CA ALA A 246 -14.26 -11.38 16.84
C ALA A 246 -13.82 -10.06 16.18
N ALA A 247 -13.70 -9.00 16.98
CA ALA A 247 -13.25 -7.69 16.49
C ALA A 247 -11.78 -7.68 16.07
N VAL A 248 -10.95 -8.57 16.61
CA VAL A 248 -9.55 -8.74 16.19
C VAL A 248 -9.49 -9.45 14.84
N TRP A 249 -10.31 -10.49 14.64
CA TRP A 249 -10.45 -11.15 13.32
C TRP A 249 -10.96 -10.20 12.24
N ALA A 250 -11.97 -9.38 12.54
CA ALA A 250 -12.43 -8.38 11.60
C ALA A 250 -11.30 -7.42 11.20
N ALA A 251 -10.55 -6.89 12.18
CA ALA A 251 -9.41 -6.01 11.91
C ALA A 251 -8.29 -6.69 11.11
N TRP A 252 -8.07 -7.99 11.33
CA TRP A 252 -7.09 -8.81 10.61
C TRP A 252 -7.43 -8.90 9.12
N TRP A 253 -8.65 -9.31 8.77
CA TRP A 253 -9.06 -9.43 7.37
C TRP A 253 -9.16 -8.06 6.68
N ILE A 254 -9.60 -7.03 7.40
CA ILE A 254 -9.64 -5.65 6.89
C ILE A 254 -8.22 -5.14 6.58
N LEU A 255 -7.23 -5.40 7.42
CA LEU A 255 -5.83 -5.03 7.14
C LEU A 255 -5.40 -5.57 5.78
N TRP A 256 -5.54 -6.88 5.56
CA TRP A 256 -5.10 -7.50 4.31
C TRP A 256 -5.91 -7.01 3.12
N ARG A 257 -7.21 -6.77 3.28
CA ARG A 257 -8.07 -6.24 2.22
C ARG A 257 -7.62 -4.85 1.78
N ARG A 258 -7.25 -3.99 2.73
CA ARG A 258 -6.79 -2.62 2.48
C ARG A 258 -5.47 -2.55 1.73
N ILE A 259 -4.59 -3.54 1.89
CA ILE A 259 -3.25 -3.54 1.28
C ILE A 259 -3.10 -4.55 0.15
N ALA A 260 -4.13 -5.35 -0.15
CA ALA A 260 -4.08 -6.45 -1.12
C ALA A 260 -3.53 -6.02 -2.48
N ALA A 261 -3.87 -4.82 -2.93
CA ALA A 261 -3.41 -4.29 -4.21
C ALA A 261 -1.88 -4.02 -4.25
N GLY A 262 -1.24 -3.79 -3.09
CA GLY A 262 0.21 -3.70 -2.96
C GLY A 262 0.93 -5.04 -2.75
N LEU A 263 0.20 -6.14 -2.51
CA LEU A 263 0.76 -7.47 -2.27
C LEU A 263 1.00 -8.25 -3.58
N GLY A 264 2.02 -9.11 -3.62
CA GLY A 264 2.36 -9.94 -4.78
C GLY A 264 1.52 -11.22 -4.89
N GLU A 265 1.80 -12.00 -5.93
CA GLU A 265 1.07 -13.26 -6.21
C GLU A 265 1.22 -14.29 -5.08
N ALA A 266 2.43 -14.41 -4.52
CA ALA A 266 2.71 -15.35 -3.43
C ALA A 266 1.90 -15.01 -2.16
N GLU A 267 1.80 -13.72 -1.83
CA GLU A 267 0.99 -13.24 -0.70
C GLU A 267 -0.50 -13.46 -0.94
N HIS A 268 -0.99 -13.24 -2.16
CA HIS A 268 -2.38 -13.52 -2.53
C HIS A 268 -2.71 -15.00 -2.36
N ALA A 269 -1.84 -15.89 -2.85
CA ALA A 269 -2.01 -17.33 -2.69
C ALA A 269 -1.98 -17.78 -1.23
N ALA A 270 -1.09 -17.21 -0.41
CA ALA A 270 -1.03 -17.50 1.03
C ALA A 270 -2.30 -17.03 1.77
N ILE A 271 -2.82 -15.85 1.44
CA ILE A 271 -4.09 -15.36 1.98
C ILE A 271 -5.25 -16.27 1.57
N PHE A 272 -5.30 -16.67 0.29
CA PHE A 272 -6.32 -17.58 -0.20
C PHE A 272 -6.31 -18.93 0.53
N GLY A 273 -5.13 -19.52 0.73
CA GLY A 273 -4.99 -20.76 1.51
C GLY A 273 -5.43 -20.63 2.98
N ALA A 274 -5.35 -19.45 3.58
CA ALA A 274 -5.88 -19.20 4.91
C ALA A 274 -7.41 -19.01 4.94
N ILE A 275 -8.01 -18.59 3.83
CA ILE A 275 -9.47 -18.41 3.68
C ILE A 275 -10.15 -19.74 3.34
N GLU A 276 -9.51 -20.60 2.54
CA GLU A 276 -10.08 -21.83 2.00
C GLU A 276 -10.77 -22.71 3.07
N PRO A 277 -10.16 -23.03 4.23
CA PRO A 277 -10.78 -23.91 5.23
C PRO A 277 -12.08 -23.37 5.83
N HIS A 278 -12.35 -22.06 5.67
CA HIS A 278 -13.49 -21.38 6.27
C HIS A 278 -14.60 -21.08 5.27
N LEU A 279 -14.27 -20.84 3.99
CA LEU A 279 -15.26 -20.50 2.96
C LEU A 279 -15.61 -21.66 2.04
N ARG A 280 -14.73 -22.67 1.90
CA ARG A 280 -15.00 -23.83 1.06
C ARG A 280 -16.25 -24.56 1.56
N PRO A 281 -17.27 -24.76 0.70
CA PRO A 281 -18.47 -25.50 1.08
C PRO A 281 -18.10 -26.92 1.54
N THR A 282 -18.54 -27.30 2.75
CA THR A 282 -18.35 -28.66 3.25
C THR A 282 -19.34 -29.61 2.56
N PRO A 283 -18.92 -30.83 2.16
CA PRO A 283 -19.85 -31.84 1.68
C PRO A 283 -20.96 -32.10 2.72
N LYS A 284 -22.21 -32.21 2.26
CA LYS A 284 -23.37 -32.52 3.11
C LYS A 284 -23.07 -33.83 3.88
N GLY A 285 -22.85 -33.72 5.20
CA GLY A 285 -22.61 -34.89 6.07
C GLY A 285 -21.56 -34.73 7.17
N ARG A 286 -20.78 -33.64 7.21
CA ARG A 286 -19.75 -33.45 8.25
C ARG A 286 -19.83 -32.08 8.91
N VAL A 287 -20.86 -31.87 9.74
CA VAL A 287 -20.84 -30.74 10.69
C VAL A 287 -20.05 -31.19 11.91
N ALA A 288 -18.79 -30.80 12.00
CA ALA A 288 -18.00 -31.03 13.21
C ALA A 288 -18.62 -30.21 14.36
N ASN A 289 -19.17 -30.90 15.36
CA ASN A 289 -19.65 -30.37 16.65
C ASN A 289 -20.45 -29.05 16.61
N PRO A 290 -21.79 -29.11 16.44
CA PRO A 290 -22.70 -27.96 16.51
C PRO A 290 -22.68 -27.17 17.84
N GLY A 291 -22.10 -27.72 18.91
CA GLY A 291 -22.14 -27.17 20.27
C GLY A 291 -21.03 -26.17 20.63
N LYS A 292 -19.97 -26.02 19.81
CA LYS A 292 -18.93 -24.99 20.04
C LYS A 292 -19.05 -23.93 18.95
N LYS A 293 -19.70 -22.80 19.26
CA LYS A 293 -19.58 -21.60 18.41
C LYS A 293 -18.10 -21.23 18.38
N ALA A 294 -17.45 -21.46 17.23
CA ALA A 294 -16.12 -20.91 16.99
C ALA A 294 -16.18 -19.40 17.26
N PRO A 295 -15.12 -18.78 17.81
CA PRO A 295 -15.06 -17.33 17.90
C PRO A 295 -15.38 -16.74 16.53
N GLY A 296 -16.16 -15.65 16.50
CA GLY A 296 -16.61 -15.06 15.25
C GLY A 296 -15.43 -14.67 14.37
N LEU A 297 -15.05 -15.51 13.40
CA LEU A 297 -13.88 -15.34 12.54
C LEU A 297 -14.05 -14.20 11.52
N ALA A 298 -15.09 -13.38 11.66
CA ALA A 298 -15.47 -12.33 10.73
C ALA A 298 -15.53 -12.83 9.27
N ILE A 299 -16.35 -13.86 9.05
CA ILE A 299 -16.54 -14.51 7.74
C ILE A 299 -16.87 -13.50 6.64
N ASP A 300 -17.69 -12.48 6.92
CA ASP A 300 -18.05 -11.45 5.94
C ASP A 300 -16.82 -10.64 5.48
N GLU A 301 -15.86 -10.39 6.37
CA GLU A 301 -14.60 -9.72 5.99
C GLU A 301 -13.66 -10.65 5.22
N MET A 302 -13.66 -11.97 5.50
CA MET A 302 -12.94 -12.94 4.66
C MET A 302 -13.51 -12.95 3.23
N VAL A 303 -14.84 -12.93 3.09
CA VAL A 303 -15.52 -12.86 1.78
C VAL A 303 -15.11 -11.60 1.02
N ARG A 304 -15.11 -10.43 1.69
CA ARG A 304 -14.65 -9.18 1.07
C ARG A 304 -13.16 -9.21 0.72
N LEU A 305 -12.31 -9.80 1.56
CA LEU A 305 -10.89 -9.97 1.27
C LEU A 305 -10.69 -10.86 0.03
N LEU A 306 -11.43 -11.96 -0.09
CA LEU A 306 -11.36 -12.86 -1.25
C LEU A 306 -11.59 -12.12 -2.58
N GLY A 307 -12.55 -11.19 -2.62
CA GLY A 307 -12.78 -10.33 -3.78
C GLY A 307 -11.63 -9.39 -4.11
N ALA A 308 -10.80 -9.01 -3.13
CA ALA A 308 -9.65 -8.14 -3.34
C ALA A 308 -8.39 -8.88 -3.84
N LEU A 309 -8.40 -10.21 -3.87
CA LEU A 309 -7.25 -11.04 -4.29
C LEU A 309 -7.15 -11.14 -5.83
N GLU A 310 -6.98 -10.00 -6.50
CA GLU A 310 -6.95 -9.93 -7.96
C GLU A 310 -5.75 -10.63 -8.61
N ARG A 311 -4.68 -10.93 -7.86
CA ARG A 311 -3.47 -11.58 -8.37
C ARG A 311 -3.48 -13.11 -8.21
N LEU A 312 -4.62 -13.68 -7.81
CA LEU A 312 -4.78 -15.14 -7.83
C LEU A 312 -4.71 -15.67 -9.25
N ALA A 313 -4.14 -16.87 -9.37
CA ALA A 313 -4.19 -17.64 -10.61
C ALA A 313 -5.66 -17.86 -11.04
N PRO A 314 -5.96 -17.91 -12.35
CA PRO A 314 -7.32 -18.10 -12.83
C PRO A 314 -8.02 -19.32 -12.22
N SER A 315 -7.33 -20.45 -12.06
CA SER A 315 -7.88 -21.66 -11.42
C SER A 315 -8.33 -21.43 -9.97
N ALA A 316 -7.54 -20.72 -9.16
CA ALA A 316 -7.91 -20.37 -7.79
C ALA A 316 -9.12 -19.41 -7.77
N LYS A 317 -9.21 -18.48 -8.73
CA LYS A 317 -10.39 -17.61 -8.86
C LYS A 317 -11.65 -18.38 -9.26
N LEU A 318 -11.53 -19.40 -10.11
CA LEU A 318 -12.67 -20.27 -10.46
C LEU A 318 -13.18 -21.01 -9.22
N GLU A 319 -12.27 -21.56 -8.43
CA GLU A 319 -12.62 -22.25 -7.18
C GLU A 319 -13.26 -21.29 -6.18
N ALA A 320 -12.62 -20.16 -5.89
CA ALA A 320 -13.15 -19.11 -5.03
C ALA A 320 -14.55 -18.64 -5.47
N GLY A 321 -14.73 -18.39 -6.77
CA GLY A 321 -16.00 -17.95 -7.34
C GLY A 321 -17.10 -19.00 -7.20
N SER A 322 -16.78 -20.29 -7.28
CA SER A 322 -17.74 -21.37 -7.05
C SER A 322 -18.31 -21.34 -5.63
N TRP A 323 -17.48 -21.00 -4.64
CA TRP A 323 -17.92 -20.87 -3.24
C TRP A 323 -18.86 -19.67 -3.07
N LEU A 324 -18.54 -18.54 -3.71
CA LEU A 324 -19.36 -17.32 -3.67
C LEU A 324 -20.70 -17.53 -4.40
N VAL A 325 -20.70 -18.23 -5.53
CA VAL A 325 -21.92 -18.61 -6.27
C VAL A 325 -22.83 -19.49 -5.41
N GLU A 326 -22.29 -20.52 -4.76
CA GLU A 326 -23.08 -21.38 -3.87
C GLU A 326 -23.67 -20.58 -2.71
N ARG A 327 -22.87 -19.71 -2.08
CA ARG A 327 -23.35 -18.80 -1.03
C ARG A 327 -24.53 -17.96 -1.53
N LEU A 328 -24.40 -17.29 -2.68
CA LEU A 328 -25.49 -16.48 -3.27
C LEU A 328 -26.77 -17.30 -3.51
N ARG A 329 -26.64 -18.54 -4.01
CA ARG A 329 -27.80 -19.43 -4.25
C ARG A 329 -28.51 -19.86 -2.97
N THR A 330 -27.75 -20.09 -1.90
CA THR A 330 -28.30 -20.46 -0.59
C THR A 330 -28.85 -19.28 0.21
N GLY A 331 -28.55 -18.05 -0.22
CA GLY A 331 -29.01 -16.80 0.38
C GLY A 331 -27.92 -15.72 0.36
N ALA A 332 -28.29 -14.47 0.08
CA ALA A 332 -27.32 -13.38 -0.06
C ALA A 332 -26.71 -12.97 1.29
N ALA A 333 -25.54 -13.54 1.61
CA ALA A 333 -24.73 -13.08 2.73
C ALA A 333 -24.00 -11.76 2.38
N PRO A 334 -23.89 -10.80 3.31
CA PRO A 334 -23.20 -9.53 3.08
C PRO A 334 -21.81 -9.71 2.47
N GLY A 335 -21.47 -8.90 1.49
CA GLY A 335 -20.17 -8.92 0.80
C GLY A 335 -20.04 -9.95 -0.33
N THR A 336 -20.96 -10.91 -0.45
CA THR A 336 -20.79 -12.04 -1.39
C THR A 336 -20.91 -11.61 -2.85
N ALA A 337 -21.95 -10.85 -3.20
CA ALA A 337 -22.11 -10.34 -4.57
C ALA A 337 -20.96 -9.39 -4.92
N TRP A 338 -20.62 -8.49 -4.01
CA TRP A 338 -19.49 -7.57 -4.18
C TRP A 338 -18.17 -8.33 -4.45
N ALA A 339 -17.88 -9.37 -3.66
CA ALA A 339 -16.67 -10.17 -3.82
C ALA A 339 -16.64 -10.91 -5.16
N LEU A 340 -17.77 -11.47 -5.59
CA LEU A 340 -17.90 -12.16 -6.87
C LEU A 340 -17.62 -11.20 -8.04
N GLY A 341 -18.18 -9.99 -7.97
CA GLY A 341 -17.95 -8.94 -8.96
C GLY A 341 -16.48 -8.55 -9.07
N ARG A 342 -15.80 -8.40 -7.94
CA ARG A 342 -14.37 -8.04 -7.90
C ARG A 342 -13.47 -9.15 -8.40
N LEU A 343 -13.73 -10.38 -7.97
CA LEU A 343 -12.98 -11.57 -8.39
C LEU A 343 -13.09 -11.78 -9.91
N GLY A 344 -14.26 -11.50 -10.47
CA GLY A 344 -14.56 -11.61 -11.89
C GLY A 344 -14.35 -10.32 -12.70
N ALA A 345 -13.81 -9.25 -12.12
CA ALA A 345 -13.70 -7.96 -12.78
C ALA A 345 -12.95 -8.05 -14.12
N ARG A 346 -13.50 -7.41 -15.16
CA ARG A 346 -12.87 -7.39 -16.49
C ARG A 346 -11.69 -6.43 -16.56
N VAL A 347 -11.75 -5.36 -15.78
CA VAL A 347 -10.69 -4.36 -15.62
C VAL A 347 -10.21 -4.41 -14.15
N PRO A 348 -9.27 -5.30 -13.80
CA PRO A 348 -8.68 -5.34 -12.47
C PRO A 348 -7.89 -4.07 -12.17
N LEU A 349 -7.79 -3.68 -10.89
CA LEU A 349 -7.01 -2.53 -10.43
C LEU A 349 -5.52 -2.83 -10.25
N ALA A 350 -5.19 -4.02 -9.75
CA ALA A 350 -3.85 -4.42 -9.37
C ALA A 350 -3.43 -5.79 -9.95
N GLY A 351 -4.40 -6.56 -10.42
CA GLY A 351 -4.16 -7.80 -11.17
C GLY A 351 -3.81 -7.53 -12.64
N ALA A 352 -3.05 -8.44 -13.24
CA ALA A 352 -2.78 -8.43 -14.67
C ALA A 352 -3.96 -8.98 -15.48
N ALA A 353 -4.09 -8.56 -16.74
CA ALA A 353 -5.19 -9.00 -17.62
C ALA A 353 -5.30 -10.53 -17.74
N HIS A 354 -4.18 -11.24 -17.80
CA HIS A 354 -4.14 -12.71 -17.90
C HIS A 354 -4.62 -13.44 -16.63
N GLN A 355 -4.75 -12.73 -15.50
CA GLN A 355 -5.28 -13.28 -14.26
C GLN A 355 -6.82 -13.17 -14.20
N ALA A 356 -7.47 -12.52 -15.17
CA ALA A 356 -8.93 -12.47 -15.23
C ALA A 356 -9.51 -13.86 -15.42
N VAL A 357 -10.68 -14.13 -14.82
CA VAL A 357 -11.40 -15.39 -15.10
C VAL A 357 -11.87 -15.40 -16.56
N PRO A 358 -11.97 -16.59 -17.20
CA PRO A 358 -12.46 -16.71 -18.57
C PRO A 358 -13.82 -16.04 -18.77
N PRO A 359 -14.08 -15.44 -19.95
CA PRO A 359 -15.33 -14.73 -20.23
C PRO A 359 -16.55 -15.63 -20.09
N GLU A 360 -16.45 -16.92 -20.39
CA GLU A 360 -17.56 -17.88 -20.26
C GLU A 360 -17.99 -18.05 -18.81
N VAL A 361 -17.05 -18.02 -17.87
CA VAL A 361 -17.33 -18.14 -16.44
C VAL A 361 -17.87 -16.82 -15.88
N ALA A 362 -17.28 -15.70 -16.29
CA ALA A 362 -17.79 -14.38 -15.93
C ALA A 362 -19.23 -14.17 -16.43
N ALA A 363 -19.57 -14.64 -17.63
CA ALA A 363 -20.92 -14.63 -18.17
C ALA A 363 -21.90 -15.44 -17.31
N GLN A 364 -21.51 -16.64 -16.85
CA GLN A 364 -22.34 -17.45 -15.95
C GLN A 364 -22.60 -16.74 -14.61
N TRP A 365 -21.59 -16.09 -14.04
CA TRP A 365 -21.74 -15.32 -12.80
C TRP A 365 -22.63 -14.08 -13.01
N LEU A 366 -22.50 -13.42 -14.15
CA LEU A 366 -23.33 -12.28 -14.51
C LEU A 366 -24.81 -12.69 -14.68
N GLU A 367 -25.10 -13.79 -15.36
CA GLU A 367 -26.47 -14.31 -15.50
C GLU A 367 -27.10 -14.63 -14.14
N LEU A 368 -26.33 -15.25 -13.22
CA LEU A 368 -26.78 -15.47 -11.85
C LEU A 368 -27.17 -14.15 -11.15
N LEU A 369 -26.35 -13.11 -11.28
CA LEU A 369 -26.60 -11.81 -10.67
C LEU A 369 -27.80 -11.10 -11.29
N LEU A 370 -28.00 -11.21 -12.61
CA LEU A 370 -29.16 -10.65 -13.31
C LEU A 370 -30.48 -11.33 -12.92
N GLY A 371 -30.42 -12.58 -12.44
CA GLY A 371 -31.56 -13.29 -11.88
C GLY A 371 -31.97 -12.88 -10.47
N LEU A 372 -31.16 -12.05 -9.78
CA LEU A 372 -31.46 -11.58 -8.42
C LEU A 372 -32.38 -10.35 -8.43
N ASP A 373 -33.20 -10.19 -7.39
CA ASP A 373 -33.86 -8.90 -7.14
C ASP A 373 -32.80 -7.90 -6.65
N LEU A 374 -32.43 -6.97 -7.53
CA LEU A 374 -31.39 -5.95 -7.28
C LEU A 374 -31.78 -4.93 -6.20
N ARG A 375 -33.07 -4.84 -5.84
CA ARG A 375 -33.53 -3.97 -4.73
C ARG A 375 -33.24 -4.59 -3.37
N ILE A 376 -33.28 -5.93 -3.31
CA ILE A 376 -32.94 -6.70 -2.11
C ILE A 376 -31.41 -6.88 -2.04
N ASN A 377 -30.79 -7.20 -3.18
CA ASN A 377 -29.36 -7.47 -3.28
C ASN A 377 -28.59 -6.21 -3.67
N THR A 378 -28.44 -5.29 -2.72
CA THR A 378 -27.88 -3.94 -2.97
C THR A 378 -26.42 -3.94 -3.47
N GLU A 379 -25.67 -5.02 -3.27
CA GLU A 379 -24.31 -5.20 -3.79
C GLU A 379 -24.24 -5.79 -5.21
N ALA A 380 -25.33 -6.43 -5.69
CA ALA A 380 -25.36 -7.06 -7.01
C ALA A 380 -25.21 -6.05 -8.17
N PRO A 381 -25.80 -4.84 -8.13
CA PRO A 381 -25.55 -3.82 -9.14
C PRO A 381 -24.06 -3.48 -9.32
N PHE A 382 -23.30 -3.38 -8.23
CA PHE A 382 -21.86 -3.15 -8.33
C PHE A 382 -21.15 -4.34 -8.98
N ALA A 383 -21.54 -5.57 -8.60
CA ALA A 383 -20.94 -6.78 -9.14
C ALA A 383 -21.17 -6.92 -10.65
N ILE A 384 -22.41 -6.63 -11.10
CA ILE A 384 -22.79 -6.58 -12.51
C ILE A 384 -21.91 -5.58 -13.26
N ALA A 385 -21.73 -4.37 -12.70
CA ALA A 385 -20.90 -3.34 -13.31
C ALA A 385 -19.44 -3.78 -13.51
N GLN A 386 -18.87 -4.54 -12.58
CA GLN A 386 -17.47 -5.03 -12.66
C GLN A 386 -17.31 -6.20 -13.66
N LEU A 387 -18.27 -7.12 -13.69
CA LEU A 387 -18.27 -8.31 -14.56
C LEU A 387 -18.57 -7.97 -16.02
N ALA A 388 -19.43 -7.00 -16.27
CA ALA A 388 -19.87 -6.61 -17.61
C ALA A 388 -19.07 -5.45 -18.22
N ARG A 389 -18.14 -4.83 -17.47
CA ARG A 389 -17.38 -3.65 -17.92
C ARG A 389 -16.66 -3.95 -19.23
N LEU A 390 -16.74 -3.02 -20.18
CA LEU A 390 -16.01 -3.11 -21.44
C LEU A 390 -14.54 -2.77 -21.19
N SER A 391 -13.65 -3.74 -21.39
CA SER A 391 -12.21 -3.61 -21.16
C SER A 391 -11.44 -3.11 -22.38
N GLY A 392 -12.03 -3.24 -23.58
CA GLY A 392 -11.37 -2.94 -24.85
C GLY A 392 -10.50 -4.10 -25.37
N ASP A 393 -10.50 -5.23 -24.66
CA ASP A 393 -9.80 -6.45 -25.03
C ASP A 393 -10.82 -7.57 -25.29
N ARG A 394 -10.94 -7.95 -26.56
CA ARG A 394 -11.88 -8.97 -27.04
C ARG A 394 -11.71 -10.33 -26.36
N ALA A 395 -10.52 -10.66 -25.84
CA ALA A 395 -10.29 -11.94 -25.17
C ALA A 395 -10.92 -11.99 -23.77
N ARG A 396 -11.23 -10.84 -23.17
CA ARG A 396 -11.79 -10.73 -21.81
C ARG A 396 -13.24 -10.26 -21.81
N ASP A 397 -13.60 -9.47 -22.81
CA ASP A 397 -14.90 -8.84 -22.93
C ASP A 397 -16.02 -9.87 -23.12
N LEU A 398 -17.16 -9.61 -22.46
CA LEU A 398 -18.37 -10.43 -22.62
C LEU A 398 -19.10 -10.08 -23.90
N ASP A 399 -19.97 -10.99 -24.35
CA ASP A 399 -20.86 -10.81 -25.49
C ASP A 399 -21.71 -9.54 -25.38
N GLU A 400 -21.97 -8.90 -26.52
CA GLU A 400 -22.65 -7.61 -26.58
C GLU A 400 -24.10 -7.67 -26.11
N ASP A 401 -24.83 -8.77 -26.37
CA ASP A 401 -26.21 -8.94 -25.89
C ASP A 401 -26.25 -8.97 -24.36
N LEU A 402 -25.38 -9.79 -23.76
CA LEU A 402 -25.30 -9.94 -22.31
C LEU A 402 -24.88 -8.62 -21.63
N ARG A 403 -23.93 -7.88 -22.22
CA ARG A 403 -23.56 -6.54 -21.74
C ARG A 403 -24.72 -5.55 -21.85
N THR A 404 -25.47 -5.58 -22.95
CA THR A 404 -26.62 -4.69 -23.15
C THR A 404 -27.71 -4.95 -22.10
N ARG A 405 -28.02 -6.22 -21.83
CA ARG A 405 -28.93 -6.64 -20.76
C ARG A 405 -28.43 -6.17 -19.38
N ALA A 406 -27.13 -6.31 -19.11
CA ALA A 406 -26.52 -5.85 -17.86
C ALA A 406 -26.66 -4.33 -17.66
N ALA A 407 -26.36 -3.54 -18.69
CA ALA A 407 -26.51 -2.08 -18.64
C ALA A 407 -27.97 -1.67 -18.39
N ALA A 408 -28.92 -2.32 -19.05
CA ALA A 408 -30.36 -2.06 -18.85
C ALA A 408 -30.81 -2.41 -17.42
N ALA A 409 -30.33 -3.53 -16.86
CA ALA A 409 -30.65 -3.92 -15.48
C ALA A 409 -30.13 -2.89 -14.45
N LEU A 410 -28.94 -2.32 -14.67
CA LEU A 410 -28.39 -1.26 -13.81
C LEU A 410 -29.22 0.02 -13.87
N GLU A 411 -29.68 0.42 -15.05
CA GLU A 411 -30.54 1.60 -15.22
C GLU A 411 -31.89 1.42 -14.54
N GLN A 412 -32.52 0.24 -14.70
CA GLN A 412 -33.77 -0.09 -14.03
C GLN A 412 -33.62 -0.10 -12.50
N ALA A 413 -32.48 -0.58 -11.98
CA ALA A 413 -32.15 -0.54 -10.57
C ALA A 413 -31.75 0.86 -10.06
N ARG A 414 -31.72 1.88 -10.93
CA ARG A 414 -31.26 3.25 -10.62
C ARG A 414 -29.84 3.29 -10.04
N ALA A 415 -28.98 2.40 -10.52
CA ALA A 415 -27.56 2.42 -10.19
C ALA A 415 -26.88 3.68 -10.80
N PRO A 416 -25.67 4.05 -10.33
CA PRO A 416 -24.93 5.17 -10.90
C PRO A 416 -24.79 5.07 -12.43
N ALA A 417 -25.09 6.17 -13.14
CA ALA A 417 -25.12 6.18 -14.61
C ALA A 417 -23.77 5.80 -15.24
N GLU A 418 -22.66 6.17 -14.60
CA GLU A 418 -21.31 5.74 -14.96
C GLU A 418 -21.14 4.23 -15.10
N TRP A 419 -21.88 3.40 -14.36
CA TRP A 419 -21.76 1.94 -14.44
C TRP A 419 -22.34 1.37 -15.73
N ALA A 420 -23.57 1.76 -16.09
CA ALA A 420 -24.17 1.36 -17.36
C ALA A 420 -23.34 1.89 -18.54
N ARG A 421 -22.77 3.10 -18.41
CA ARG A 421 -21.88 3.68 -19.41
C ARG A 421 -20.58 2.90 -19.57
N GLY A 422 -19.93 2.48 -18.48
CA GLY A 422 -18.70 1.68 -18.50
C GLY A 422 -18.88 0.25 -19.05
N ILE A 423 -20.12 -0.23 -19.17
CA ILE A 423 -20.44 -1.48 -19.87
C ILE A 423 -20.53 -1.28 -21.39
N ARG A 424 -20.91 -0.07 -21.83
CA ARG A 424 -21.12 0.27 -23.26
C ARG A 424 -19.87 0.86 -23.92
N GLU A 425 -19.05 1.57 -23.15
CA GLU A 425 -17.90 2.32 -23.64
C GLU A 425 -16.63 1.97 -22.83
N VAL A 426 -15.48 1.88 -23.49
CA VAL A 426 -14.18 1.74 -22.81
C VAL A 426 -13.90 3.04 -22.07
N ARG A 427 -13.73 2.94 -20.75
CA ARG A 427 -13.44 4.09 -19.88
C ARG A 427 -12.47 3.71 -18.78
N GLU A 428 -11.60 4.64 -18.44
CA GLU A 428 -10.79 4.60 -17.22
C GLU A 428 -11.69 4.62 -15.98
N LEU A 429 -11.16 4.07 -14.89
CA LEU A 429 -11.84 4.10 -13.58
C LEU A 429 -11.74 5.51 -13.02
N GLY A 430 -12.86 6.07 -12.55
CA GLY A 430 -12.86 7.35 -11.85
C GLY A 430 -12.69 7.18 -10.35
N GLU A 431 -12.32 8.26 -9.65
CA GLU A 431 -12.07 8.26 -8.20
C GLU A 431 -13.21 7.61 -7.38
N LYS A 432 -14.48 7.86 -7.73
CA LYS A 432 -15.63 7.27 -7.03
C LYS A 432 -15.72 5.75 -7.17
N ASP A 433 -15.27 5.18 -8.29
CA ASP A 433 -15.23 3.74 -8.48
C ASP A 433 -14.09 3.12 -7.67
N GLU A 434 -12.93 3.78 -7.61
CA GLU A 434 -11.80 3.37 -6.77
C GLU A 434 -12.19 3.33 -5.29
N GLN A 435 -12.85 4.38 -4.78
CA GLN A 435 -13.32 4.43 -3.38
C GLN A 435 -14.26 3.26 -3.06
N ARG A 436 -15.15 2.89 -3.99
CA ARG A 436 -16.07 1.76 -3.83
C ARG A 436 -15.36 0.41 -3.88
N VAL A 437 -14.25 0.33 -4.62
CA VAL A 437 -13.42 -0.87 -4.71
C VAL A 437 -12.57 -1.08 -3.44
N PHE A 438 -11.99 -0.03 -2.87
CA PHE A 438 -11.22 -0.16 -1.63
C PHE A 438 -12.11 -0.18 -0.38
N GLY A 439 -13.39 0.23 -0.52
CA GLY A 439 -14.34 0.35 0.59
C GLY A 439 -14.06 1.56 1.49
N GLU A 440 -13.09 2.41 1.12
CA GLU A 440 -12.71 3.64 1.78
C GLU A 440 -11.98 4.56 0.79
N ALA A 441 -11.90 5.86 1.12
CA ALA A 441 -11.19 6.82 0.27
C ALA A 441 -9.68 6.55 0.26
N LEU A 442 -9.09 6.64 -0.94
CA LEU A 442 -7.63 6.68 -1.10
C LEU A 442 -7.05 7.90 -0.36
N PRO A 443 -5.82 7.80 0.18
CA PRO A 443 -5.17 8.93 0.81
C PRO A 443 -5.04 10.11 -0.15
N LEU A 444 -5.20 11.34 0.35
CA LEU A 444 -5.02 12.53 -0.48
C LEU A 444 -3.61 12.56 -1.09
N GLY A 445 -3.55 12.84 -2.39
CA GLY A 445 -2.32 12.82 -3.20
C GLY A 445 -2.03 11.48 -3.88
N LEU A 446 -2.92 10.49 -3.77
CA LEU A 446 -2.87 9.25 -4.55
C LEU A 446 -3.95 9.24 -5.64
N HIS A 447 -3.54 9.02 -6.88
CA HIS A 447 -4.42 8.73 -8.00
C HIS A 447 -3.96 7.43 -8.66
N LEU A 448 -4.89 6.54 -9.05
CA LEU A 448 -4.54 5.38 -9.86
C LEU A 448 -4.38 5.83 -11.31
N ALA A 449 -3.44 5.19 -12.01
CA ALA A 449 -3.04 5.57 -13.37
C ALA A 449 -3.86 4.87 -14.44
#